data_AF-A0A9W3K7B2-F1
#
_entry.id   AF-A0A9W3K7B2-F1
#
_cell.length_a   1.000
_cell.length_b   1.000
_cell.length_c   1.000
_cell.angle_alpha   90.00
_cell.angle_beta   90.00
_cell.angle_gamma   90.00
#
_symmetry.space_group_name_H-M   'P 1'
#
loop_
_entity.id
_entity.type
_entity.pdbx_description
1 polymer ?
#
loop_
_entity_poly.entity_id
_entity_poly.type
_entity_poly.pdbx_seq_one_letter_code
_entity_poly.pdbx_strand_id
1 'polypeptide(L)'
;MYLTEEVRTARQASGRARGVTLPSGPQLARQLLMTVHAADVLLRQAIRVPDRHQWSVDIERVDAAGGPLAAWDSHVTLRIAKAFAPSVDANTRAGDPDQVAVEIRLFLPEQAYMGEQRVGIFGRRHGNRFGATLSATAGSQWGGRRHECIPPAGRHLHGDTLEALVDTVAAIVNAALLVAGQLRPGGP
;
A
#
# COMPACT_ATOMS: atom_id res chain seq x y z
N MET A 1 29.73 -27.28 -21.77
CA MET A 1 30.87 -27.03 -20.85
C MET A 1 30.33 -26.17 -19.73
N TYR A 2 30.28 -26.70 -18.51
CA TYR A 2 29.66 -26.08 -17.34
C TYR A 2 30.49 -24.88 -16.87
N LEU A 3 29.88 -23.70 -16.80
CA LEU A 3 30.46 -22.52 -16.15
C LEU A 3 29.86 -22.40 -14.75
N THR A 4 30.62 -22.92 -13.78
CA THR A 4 30.44 -22.71 -12.34
C THR A 4 30.72 -21.23 -12.03
N GLU A 5 29.67 -20.44 -11.84
CA GLU A 5 29.80 -19.14 -11.18
C GLU A 5 29.96 -19.35 -9.67
N GLU A 6 31.19 -19.20 -9.20
CA GLU A 6 31.52 -19.07 -7.78
C GLU A 6 30.87 -17.80 -7.21
N VAL A 7 29.81 -17.98 -6.42
CA VAL A 7 29.25 -16.93 -5.58
C VAL A 7 30.29 -16.60 -4.49
N ARG A 8 31.04 -15.52 -4.70
CA ARG A 8 31.90 -14.93 -3.69
C ARG A 8 31.03 -14.41 -2.54
N THR A 9 31.03 -15.17 -1.45
CA THR A 9 30.45 -14.75 -0.18
C THR A 9 31.19 -13.51 0.33
N ALA A 10 30.55 -12.35 0.24
CA ALA A 10 31.02 -11.14 0.88
C ALA A 10 30.99 -11.35 2.40
N ARG A 11 32.17 -11.60 2.97
CA ARG A 11 32.42 -11.71 4.40
C ARG A 11 32.13 -10.36 5.05
N GLN A 12 31.00 -10.23 5.73
CA GLN A 12 30.72 -9.04 6.55
C GLN A 12 31.74 -8.96 7.71
N ALA A 13 32.39 -7.82 7.79
CA ALA A 13 33.33 -7.47 8.85
C ALA A 13 32.61 -7.50 10.21
N SER A 14 33.30 -8.10 11.15
CA SER A 14 32.99 -8.19 12.57
C SER A 14 32.80 -6.81 13.21
N GLY A 15 31.54 -6.38 13.34
CA GLY A 15 31.10 -5.40 14.32
C GLY A 15 30.16 -6.09 15.30
N ARG A 16 30.45 -5.99 16.60
CA ARG A 16 29.63 -6.53 17.72
C ARG A 16 28.24 -5.88 17.71
N ALA A 17 27.35 -6.33 16.82
CA ALA A 17 25.92 -6.10 16.96
C ALA A 17 25.44 -7.03 18.07
N ARG A 18 24.78 -6.48 19.10
CA ARG A 18 23.89 -7.28 19.98
C ARG A 18 23.17 -8.28 19.10
N GLY A 19 23.25 -9.58 19.41
CA GLY A 19 22.63 -10.62 18.61
C GLY A 19 21.13 -10.36 18.51
N VAL A 20 20.71 -9.65 17.47
CA VAL A 20 19.30 -9.44 17.17
C VAL A 20 18.83 -10.78 16.68
N THR A 21 18.10 -11.50 17.54
CA THR A 21 17.43 -12.73 17.16
C THR A 21 16.46 -12.39 16.05
N LEU A 22 16.72 -12.91 14.85
CA LEU A 22 15.85 -12.73 13.70
C LEU A 22 14.51 -13.44 13.97
N PRO A 23 13.36 -12.85 13.60
CA PRO A 23 12.08 -13.51 13.74
C PRO A 23 12.04 -14.75 12.85
N SER A 24 11.31 -15.79 13.27
CA SER A 24 10.94 -16.88 12.36
C SER A 24 9.94 -16.39 11.31
N GLY A 25 9.82 -17.09 10.19
CA GLY A 25 8.82 -16.76 9.15
C GLY A 25 7.40 -16.54 9.72
N PRO A 26 6.86 -17.43 10.57
CA PRO A 26 5.56 -17.22 11.21
C PRO A 26 5.52 -16.03 12.18
N GLN A 27 6.61 -15.71 12.87
CA GLN A 27 6.69 -14.51 13.72
C GLN A 27 6.64 -13.24 12.87
N LEU A 28 7.43 -13.18 11.80
CA LEU A 28 7.43 -12.06 10.88
C LEU A 28 6.05 -11.88 10.22
N ALA A 29 5.42 -12.97 9.77
CA ALA A 29 4.07 -12.93 9.20
C ALA A 29 3.04 -12.29 10.15
N ARG A 30 3.07 -12.65 11.44
CA ARG A 30 2.21 -12.03 12.47
C ARG A 30 2.53 -10.55 12.68
N GLN A 31 3.81 -10.19 12.73
CA GLN A 31 4.22 -8.79 12.88
C GLN A 31 3.72 -7.95 11.70
N LEU A 32 3.87 -8.43 10.47
CA LEU A 32 3.38 -7.75 9.27
C LEU A 32 1.86 -7.59 9.29
N LEU A 33 1.11 -8.62 9.70
CA LEU A 33 -0.35 -8.53 9.86
C LEU A 33 -0.75 -7.41 10.82
N MET A 34 -0.05 -7.30 11.95
CA MET A 34 -0.29 -6.22 12.92
C MET A 34 0.09 -4.85 12.36
N THR A 35 1.21 -4.74 11.64
CA THR A 35 1.63 -3.47 11.00
C THR A 35 0.63 -3.02 9.95
N VAL A 36 0.12 -3.93 9.11
CA VAL A 36 -0.89 -3.62 8.11
C VAL A 36 -2.21 -3.22 8.76
N HIS A 37 -2.62 -3.92 9.81
CA HIS A 37 -3.81 -3.56 10.57
C HIS A 37 -3.67 -2.17 11.24
N ALA A 38 -2.51 -1.87 11.82
CA ALA A 38 -2.22 -0.55 12.38
C ALA A 38 -2.28 0.53 11.29
N ALA A 39 -1.72 0.28 10.11
CA ALA A 39 -1.79 1.20 8.98
C ALA A 39 -3.25 1.48 8.57
N ASP A 40 -4.07 0.43 8.44
CA ASP A 40 -5.49 0.53 8.12
C ASP A 40 -6.24 1.39 9.15
N VAL A 41 -6.06 1.11 10.44
CA VAL A 41 -6.69 1.87 11.52
C VAL A 41 -6.27 3.34 11.50
N LEU A 42 -4.97 3.63 11.44
CA LEU A 42 -4.46 5.00 11.44
C LEU A 42 -4.95 5.79 10.21
N LEU A 43 -4.93 5.17 9.03
CA LEU A 43 -5.40 5.81 7.79
C LEU A 43 -6.91 6.09 7.85
N ARG A 44 -7.72 5.16 8.35
CA ARG A 44 -9.17 5.37 8.52
C ARG A 44 -9.51 6.48 9.52
N GLN A 45 -8.66 6.68 10.53
CA GLN A 45 -8.82 7.77 11.49
C GLN A 45 -8.42 9.13 10.89
N ALA A 46 -7.41 9.16 10.02
CA ALA A 46 -6.85 10.39 9.47
C ALA A 46 -7.52 10.84 8.15
N ILE A 47 -8.07 9.93 7.36
CA ILE A 47 -8.67 10.22 6.05
C ILE A 47 -10.19 10.37 6.18
N ARG A 48 -10.70 11.49 5.68
CA ARG A 48 -12.14 11.77 5.62
C ARG A 48 -12.75 11.17 4.37
N VAL A 49 -13.33 9.98 4.50
CA VAL A 49 -13.99 9.28 3.40
C VAL A 49 -15.27 10.06 3.00
N PRO A 50 -15.47 10.40 1.71
CA PRO A 50 -16.67 11.10 1.28
C PRO A 50 -17.92 10.24 1.43
N ASP A 51 -19.09 10.88 1.54
CA ASP A 51 -20.37 10.18 1.57
C ASP A 51 -20.52 9.23 0.37
N ARG A 52 -21.16 8.09 0.62
CA ARG A 52 -21.37 7.01 -0.36
C ARG A 52 -20.07 6.38 -0.89
N HIS A 53 -18.93 6.62 -0.26
CA HIS A 53 -17.68 5.91 -0.58
C HIS A 53 -17.39 4.88 0.50
N GLN A 54 -16.74 3.79 0.10
CA GLN A 54 -16.34 2.71 0.98
C GLN A 54 -14.82 2.57 0.95
N TRP A 55 -14.30 2.23 2.12
CA TRP A 55 -12.92 1.85 2.32
C TRP A 55 -12.80 0.33 2.21
N SER A 56 -11.85 -0.15 1.41
CA SER A 56 -11.49 -1.56 1.34
C SER A 56 -9.99 -1.76 1.43
N VAL A 57 -9.58 -2.92 1.93
CA VAL A 57 -8.18 -3.33 1.99
C VAL A 57 -8.08 -4.74 1.43
N ASP A 58 -7.08 -5.00 0.61
CA ASP A 58 -6.82 -6.33 0.03
C ASP A 58 -6.20 -7.28 1.09
N ILE A 59 -6.82 -7.42 2.27
CA ILE A 59 -6.40 -8.34 3.34
C ILE A 59 -6.97 -9.76 3.18
N GLU A 60 -8.07 -9.95 2.46
CA GLU A 60 -8.76 -11.24 2.40
C GLU A 60 -8.11 -12.26 1.44
N ARG A 61 -7.11 -11.86 0.66
CA ARG A 61 -6.46 -12.72 -0.36
C ARG A 61 -5.19 -13.40 0.12
N VAL A 62 -4.90 -13.31 1.41
CA VAL A 62 -3.63 -13.73 2.02
C VAL A 62 -3.35 -15.23 1.83
N ASP A 63 -4.34 -16.09 2.07
CA ASP A 63 -4.14 -17.54 1.96
C ASP A 63 -3.95 -17.99 0.50
N ALA A 64 -4.71 -17.40 -0.42
CA ALA A 64 -4.57 -17.66 -1.86
C ALA A 64 -3.19 -17.28 -2.41
N ALA A 65 -2.49 -16.35 -1.75
CA ALA A 65 -1.14 -15.94 -2.11
C ALA A 65 -0.03 -16.78 -1.47
N GLY A 66 -0.36 -17.75 -0.60
CA GLY A 66 0.63 -18.54 0.14
C GLY A 66 1.02 -17.94 1.50
N GLY A 67 0.16 -17.09 2.08
CA GLY A 67 0.32 -16.49 3.39
C GLY A 67 0.83 -15.05 3.37
N PRO A 68 0.91 -14.37 4.53
CA PRO A 68 1.14 -12.91 4.62
C PRO A 68 2.45 -12.45 3.98
N LEU A 69 3.51 -13.26 4.10
CA LEU A 69 4.81 -12.94 3.52
C LEU A 69 4.74 -12.87 2.00
N ALA A 70 4.04 -13.81 1.35
CA ALA A 70 3.91 -13.82 -0.10
C ALA A 70 2.87 -12.79 -0.58
N ALA A 71 1.78 -12.63 0.17
CA ALA A 71 0.72 -11.67 -0.13
C ALA A 71 1.22 -10.23 -0.19
N TRP A 72 2.19 -9.87 0.67
CA TRP A 72 2.63 -8.49 0.86
C TRP A 72 4.10 -8.25 0.56
N ASP A 73 4.80 -9.21 -0.06
CA ASP A 73 6.21 -9.07 -0.44
C ASP A 73 6.42 -7.86 -1.36
N SER A 74 5.42 -7.53 -2.16
CA SER A 74 5.47 -6.38 -3.07
C SER A 74 4.79 -5.12 -2.50
N HIS A 75 3.57 -5.21 -1.96
CA HIS A 75 2.82 -4.08 -1.37
C HIS A 75 1.49 -4.56 -0.79
N VAL A 76 0.89 -3.70 0.04
CA VAL A 76 -0.51 -3.80 0.47
C VAL A 76 -1.33 -2.70 -0.20
N THR A 77 -2.50 -3.03 -0.73
CA THR A 77 -3.37 -2.05 -1.38
C THR A 77 -4.57 -1.70 -0.49
N LEU A 78 -4.74 -0.41 -0.20
CA LEU A 78 -5.91 0.18 0.43
C LEU A 78 -6.62 1.06 -0.58
N ARG A 79 -7.96 1.01 -0.61
CA ARG A 79 -8.78 1.71 -1.61
C ARG A 79 -9.93 2.46 -0.96
N ILE A 80 -10.21 3.63 -1.52
CA ILE A 80 -11.46 4.38 -1.28
C ILE A 80 -12.15 4.50 -2.62
N ALA A 81 -13.37 3.99 -2.73
CA ALA A 81 -14.14 4.08 -3.98
C ALA A 81 -15.62 4.29 -3.70
N LYS A 82 -16.34 4.88 -4.65
CA LYS A 82 -17.79 5.02 -4.57
C LYS A 82 -18.44 3.64 -4.41
N ALA A 83 -19.30 3.53 -3.42
CA ALA A 83 -20.14 2.37 -3.19
C ALA A 83 -21.29 2.35 -4.17
N PHE A 84 -21.52 1.21 -4.79
CA PHE A 84 -22.64 0.99 -5.69
C PHE A 84 -23.50 -0.14 -5.16
N ALA A 85 -24.81 -0.03 -5.38
CA ALA A 85 -25.70 -1.15 -5.13
C ALA A 85 -25.27 -2.36 -6.00
N PRO A 86 -25.42 -3.61 -5.51
CA PRO A 86 -25.02 -4.80 -6.26
C PRO A 86 -25.65 -4.89 -7.65
N SER A 87 -26.83 -4.31 -7.83
CA SER A 87 -27.59 -4.26 -9.09
C SER A 87 -27.03 -3.31 -10.16
N VAL A 88 -26.12 -2.40 -9.80
CA VAL A 88 -25.52 -1.45 -10.76
C VAL A 88 -24.44 -2.17 -11.55
N ASP A 89 -24.55 -2.18 -12.88
CA ASP A 89 -23.58 -2.81 -13.77
C ASP A 89 -22.26 -2.01 -13.90
N ALA A 90 -21.22 -2.67 -14.40
CA ALA A 90 -19.88 -2.08 -14.50
C ALA A 90 -19.80 -0.85 -15.43
N ASN A 91 -20.58 -0.80 -16.50
CA ASN A 91 -20.58 0.33 -17.44
C ASN A 91 -21.19 1.57 -16.80
N THR A 92 -22.29 1.39 -16.06
CA THR A 92 -22.93 2.46 -15.29
C THR A 92 -21.97 3.00 -14.21
N ARG A 93 -21.23 2.12 -13.53
CA ARG A 93 -20.21 2.54 -12.55
C ARG A 93 -19.07 3.33 -13.19
N ALA A 94 -18.56 2.86 -14.33
CA ALA A 94 -17.48 3.52 -15.06
C ALA A 94 -17.90 4.87 -15.65
N GLY A 95 -19.20 5.03 -15.95
CA GLY A 95 -19.77 6.26 -16.48
C GLY A 95 -20.10 7.34 -15.45
N ASP A 96 -20.09 7.00 -14.17
CA ASP A 96 -20.51 7.88 -13.09
C ASP A 96 -19.61 9.12 -12.96
N PRO A 97 -20.15 10.34 -13.18
CA PRO A 97 -19.37 11.57 -13.07
C PRO A 97 -18.96 11.91 -11.64
N ASP A 98 -19.62 11.33 -10.63
CA ASP A 98 -19.28 11.53 -9.22
C ASP A 98 -18.30 10.48 -8.71
N GLN A 99 -17.77 9.61 -9.58
CA GLN A 99 -16.81 8.60 -9.20
C GLN A 99 -15.54 9.26 -8.66
N VAL A 100 -15.18 8.93 -7.43
CA VAL A 100 -13.85 9.20 -6.88
C VAL A 100 -13.25 7.87 -6.45
N ALA A 101 -12.01 7.63 -6.88
CA ALA A 101 -11.26 6.44 -6.55
C ALA A 101 -9.86 6.82 -6.09
N VAL A 102 -9.49 6.38 -4.89
CA VAL A 102 -8.15 6.52 -4.32
C VAL A 102 -7.56 5.13 -4.16
N GLU A 103 -6.32 4.96 -4.58
CA GLU A 103 -5.51 3.77 -4.31
C GLU A 103 -4.24 4.17 -3.56
N ILE A 104 -3.99 3.50 -2.43
CA ILE A 104 -2.82 3.65 -1.58
C ILE A 104 -2.11 2.30 -1.59
N ARG A 105 -0.92 2.25 -2.19
CA ARG A 105 -0.06 1.05 -2.21
C ARG A 105 1.02 1.22 -1.17
N LEU A 106 0.90 0.55 -0.03
CA LEU A 106 1.84 0.58 1.08
C LEU A 106 2.96 -0.42 0.85
N PHE A 107 4.21 0.04 0.96
CA PHE A 107 5.42 -0.77 0.87
C PHE A 107 6.02 -0.89 2.26
N LEU A 108 6.19 -2.13 2.71
CA LEU A 108 6.73 -2.42 4.03
C LEU A 108 8.27 -2.47 3.98
N PRO A 109 8.95 -2.08 5.08
CA PRO A 109 10.41 -2.14 5.13
C PRO A 109 10.94 -3.55 4.90
N GLU A 110 12.08 -3.62 4.22
CA GLU A 110 12.83 -4.85 4.01
C GLU A 110 13.30 -5.42 5.35
N GLN A 111 12.99 -6.70 5.61
CA GLN A 111 13.28 -7.36 6.89
C GLN A 111 13.87 -8.76 6.68
N ALA A 112 14.97 -9.04 7.38
CA ALA A 112 15.58 -10.37 7.42
C ALA A 112 14.87 -11.26 8.45
N TYR A 113 14.75 -12.55 8.14
CA TYR A 113 14.10 -13.53 9.01
C TYR A 113 14.71 -14.93 8.88
N MET A 114 14.44 -15.80 9.86
CA MET A 114 14.82 -17.21 9.82
C MET A 114 13.70 -18.04 9.19
N GLY A 115 13.99 -18.66 8.05
CA GLY A 115 13.19 -19.75 7.49
C GLY A 115 13.59 -21.09 8.09
N GLU A 116 13.00 -22.17 7.59
CA GLU A 116 13.18 -23.54 8.11
C GLU A 116 14.66 -23.92 8.31
N GLN A 117 15.54 -23.56 7.36
CA GLN A 117 16.98 -23.86 7.44
C GLN A 117 17.89 -22.73 6.90
N ARG A 118 17.34 -21.57 6.52
CA ARG A 118 18.11 -20.46 5.92
C ARG A 118 17.54 -19.09 6.27
N VAL A 119 18.39 -18.07 6.18
CA VAL A 119 17.98 -16.67 6.29
C VAL A 119 17.25 -16.24 5.00
N GLY A 120 16.06 -15.66 5.16
CA GLY A 120 15.28 -15.03 4.09
C GLY A 120 15.19 -13.52 4.27
N ILE A 121 14.74 -12.83 3.22
CA ILE A 121 14.50 -11.38 3.21
C ILE A 121 13.12 -11.15 2.60
N PHE A 122 12.25 -10.48 3.34
CA PHE A 122 10.91 -10.02 2.94
C PHE A 122 10.96 -8.56 2.47
N GLY A 123 10.12 -8.18 1.49
CA GLY A 123 10.01 -6.79 1.03
C GLY A 123 11.18 -6.36 0.14
N ARG A 124 11.76 -7.31 -0.60
CA ARG A 124 12.96 -7.08 -1.40
C ARG A 124 12.76 -5.87 -2.31
N ARG A 125 13.72 -4.93 -2.29
CA ARG A 125 13.77 -3.70 -3.12
C ARG A 125 13.03 -2.48 -2.54
N HIS A 126 12.43 -2.59 -1.35
CA HIS A 126 11.73 -1.47 -0.71
C HIS A 126 12.61 -0.69 0.28
N GLY A 127 13.83 -1.17 0.55
CA GLY A 127 14.76 -0.51 1.47
C GLY A 127 14.29 -0.60 2.92
N ASN A 128 14.88 0.20 3.80
CA ASN A 128 14.67 0.11 5.25
C ASN A 128 13.57 1.06 5.78
N ARG A 129 12.77 1.68 4.91
CA ARG A 129 11.73 2.66 5.28
C ARG A 129 10.37 2.19 4.83
N PHE A 130 9.32 2.73 5.46
CA PHE A 130 7.97 2.58 4.93
C PHE A 130 7.86 3.42 3.67
N GLY A 131 7.19 2.89 2.64
CA GLY A 131 6.92 3.60 1.40
C GLY A 131 5.44 3.60 1.07
N ALA A 132 4.99 4.55 0.27
CA ALA A 132 3.66 4.50 -0.34
C ALA A 132 3.69 5.01 -1.78
N THR A 133 2.87 4.39 -2.63
CA THR A 133 2.46 4.97 -3.91
C THR A 133 0.99 5.37 -3.86
N LEU A 134 0.67 6.58 -4.30
CA LEU A 134 -0.68 7.13 -4.29
C LEU A 134 -1.21 7.35 -5.71
N SER A 135 -2.49 7.07 -5.87
CA SER A 135 -3.29 7.45 -7.05
C SER A 135 -4.64 7.93 -6.58
N ALA A 136 -5.12 9.06 -7.11
CA ALA A 136 -6.49 9.51 -6.88
C ALA A 136 -7.06 10.04 -8.18
N THR A 137 -8.21 9.52 -8.58
CA THR A 137 -8.90 9.94 -9.79
C THR A 137 -10.36 10.26 -9.54
N ALA A 138 -10.85 11.31 -10.20
CA ALA A 138 -12.22 11.77 -10.13
C ALA A 138 -12.87 11.81 -11.52
N GLY A 139 -14.18 11.62 -11.57
CA GLY A 139 -14.98 11.71 -12.78
C GLY A 139 -15.09 10.42 -13.56
N SER A 140 -15.90 10.50 -14.63
CA SER A 140 -16.22 9.38 -15.50
C SER A 140 -14.98 8.83 -16.21
N GLN A 141 -14.87 7.51 -16.29
CA GLN A 141 -13.85 6.84 -17.09
C GLN A 141 -14.14 6.97 -18.59
N TRP A 142 -15.37 7.34 -18.95
CA TRP A 142 -15.77 7.59 -20.34
C TRP A 142 -15.58 9.05 -20.74
N GLY A 143 -15.32 9.27 -22.03
CA GLY A 143 -15.34 10.60 -22.64
C GLY A 143 -14.23 11.56 -22.18
N GLY A 144 -13.13 11.05 -21.60
CA GLY A 144 -11.97 11.85 -21.23
C GLY A 144 -12.17 12.75 -20.01
N ARG A 145 -13.22 12.53 -19.21
CA ARG A 145 -13.56 13.33 -18.02
C ARG A 145 -12.94 12.80 -16.73
N ARG A 146 -11.87 12.00 -16.85
CA ARG A 146 -11.13 11.45 -15.72
C ARG A 146 -10.01 12.41 -15.36
N HIS A 147 -10.08 12.95 -14.16
CA HIS A 147 -9.09 13.88 -13.63
C HIS A 147 -8.20 13.18 -12.61
N GLU A 148 -6.90 13.38 -12.73
CA GLU A 148 -5.97 12.95 -11.69
C GLU A 148 -5.83 14.05 -10.63
N CYS A 149 -6.04 13.68 -9.37
CA CYS A 149 -6.11 14.60 -8.25
C CYS A 149 -4.81 14.65 -7.43
N ILE A 150 -3.83 13.80 -7.75
CA ILE A 150 -2.51 13.78 -7.11
C ILE A 150 -1.45 14.12 -8.15
N PRO A 151 -0.65 15.18 -7.95
CA PRO A 151 0.42 15.51 -8.88
C PRO A 151 1.51 14.43 -8.85
N PRO A 152 2.28 14.23 -9.95
CA PRO A 152 3.33 13.22 -10.02
C PRO A 152 4.33 13.25 -8.86
N ALA A 153 4.68 14.45 -8.38
CA ALA A 153 5.58 14.66 -7.25
C ALA A 153 5.03 14.11 -5.91
N GLY A 154 3.70 14.02 -5.76
CA GLY A 154 3.04 13.49 -4.57
C GLY A 154 2.74 12.00 -4.62
N ARG A 155 3.14 11.30 -5.69
CA ARG A 155 2.79 9.89 -5.89
C ARG A 155 3.68 8.92 -5.12
N HIS A 156 4.91 9.28 -4.77
CA HIS A 156 5.84 8.38 -4.08
C HIS A 156 6.29 9.00 -2.77
N LEU A 157 6.01 8.32 -1.66
CA LEU A 157 6.24 8.82 -0.32
C LEU A 157 7.06 7.82 0.47
N HIS A 158 7.83 8.33 1.43
CA HIS A 158 8.61 7.52 2.36
C HIS A 158 8.44 8.09 3.77
N GLY A 159 8.43 7.21 4.76
CA GLY A 159 8.44 7.57 6.17
C GLY A 159 9.38 6.66 6.95
N ASP A 160 10.11 7.24 7.89
CA ASP A 160 10.99 6.48 8.79
C ASP A 160 10.19 5.67 9.82
N THR A 161 8.95 6.10 10.10
CA THR A 161 7.95 5.34 10.86
C THR A 161 6.66 5.19 10.07
N LEU A 162 5.81 4.26 10.51
CA LEU A 162 4.50 4.06 9.89
C LEU A 162 3.63 5.30 10.06
N GLU A 163 3.63 5.90 11.25
CA GLU A 163 2.85 7.08 11.60
C GLU A 163 3.24 8.29 10.74
N ALA A 164 4.53 8.56 10.57
CA ALA A 164 5.00 9.67 9.74
C ALA A 164 4.62 9.51 8.26
N LEU A 165 4.63 8.26 7.76
CA LEU A 165 4.13 7.96 6.43
C LEU A 165 2.61 8.18 6.35
N VAL A 166 1.86 7.69 7.33
CA VAL A 166 0.39 7.82 7.38
C VAL A 166 -0.03 9.28 7.41
N ASP A 167 0.61 10.12 8.23
CA ASP A 167 0.30 11.55 8.30
C ASP A 167 0.47 12.23 6.94
N THR A 168 1.57 11.93 6.24
CA THR A 168 1.86 12.48 4.92
C THR A 168 0.86 11.99 3.88
N VAL A 169 0.55 10.69 3.89
CA VAL A 169 -0.44 10.07 2.99
C VAL A 169 -1.81 10.70 3.23
N ALA A 170 -2.25 10.81 4.49
CA ALA A 170 -3.55 11.36 4.84
C ALA A 170 -3.69 12.82 4.41
N ALA A 171 -2.65 13.63 4.58
CA ALA A 171 -2.65 15.02 4.11
C ALA A 171 -2.86 15.10 2.58
N ILE A 172 -2.11 14.32 1.80
CA ILE A 172 -2.22 14.31 0.33
C ILE A 172 -3.57 13.75 -0.13
N VAL A 173 -4.03 12.66 0.47
CA VAL A 173 -5.30 12.03 0.11
C VAL A 173 -6.48 12.94 0.45
N ASN A 174 -6.50 13.56 1.63
CA ASN A 174 -7.58 14.49 1.99
C ASN A 174 -7.60 15.71 1.05
N ALA A 175 -6.44 16.24 0.67
CA ALA A 175 -6.35 17.32 -0.32
C ALA A 175 -6.88 16.86 -1.70
N ALA A 176 -6.52 15.66 -2.15
CA ALA A 176 -6.99 15.11 -3.41
C ALA A 176 -8.52 14.85 -3.40
N LEU A 177 -9.07 14.38 -2.28
CA LEU A 177 -10.51 14.18 -2.11
C LEU A 177 -11.28 15.51 -2.11
N LEU A 178 -10.70 16.55 -1.52
CA LEU A 178 -11.27 17.90 -1.57
C LEU A 178 -11.34 18.43 -3.01
N VAL A 179 -10.24 18.33 -3.75
CA VAL A 179 -10.17 18.70 -5.17
C VAL A 179 -11.18 17.88 -5.99
N ALA A 180 -11.23 16.57 -5.77
CA ALA A 180 -12.20 15.69 -6.44
C ALA A 180 -13.66 16.11 -6.17
N GLY A 181 -13.97 16.56 -4.96
CA GLY A 181 -15.28 17.11 -4.59
C GLY A 181 -15.63 18.40 -5.33
N GLN A 182 -14.65 19.26 -5.58
CA GLN A 182 -14.82 20.51 -6.35
C GLN A 182 -15.05 20.26 -7.84
N LEU A 183 -14.56 19.14 -8.36
CA LEU A 183 -14.70 18.76 -9.77
C LEU A 183 -16.09 18.16 -10.11
N ARG A 184 -16.96 17.95 -9.11
CA ARG A 184 -18.32 17.45 -9.34
C ARG A 184 -19.16 18.49 -10.08
N PRO A 185 -19.97 18.08 -11.09
CA PRO A 185 -20.90 19.00 -11.74
C PRO A 185 -21.95 19.46 -10.71
N GLY A 186 -21.84 20.73 -10.29
CA GLY A 186 -22.68 21.32 -9.23
C GLY A 186 -22.03 21.49 -7.86
N GLY A 187 -20.70 21.64 -7.77
CA GLY A 187 -20.08 22.25 -6.58
C GLY A 187 -20.76 23.59 -6.23
N PRO A 188 -20.76 24.03 -4.95
CA PRO A 188 -21.64 25.10 -4.46
C PRO A 188 -21.69 26.34 -5.35
#